data_AF-A0AAF0F7P4-F1
#
_entry.id   AF-A0AAF0F7P4-F1
#
_cell.length_a   1.000
_cell.length_b   1.000
_cell.length_c   1.000
_cell.angle_alpha   90.00
_cell.angle_beta   90.00
_cell.angle_gamma   90.00
#
_symmetry.space_group_name_H-M   'P 1'
#
loop_
_entity.id
_entity.type
_entity.pdbx_description
1 polymer ?
#
loop_
_entity_poly.entity_id
_entity_poly.type
_entity_poly.pdbx_seq_one_letter_code
_entity_poly.pdbx_strand_id
1 'polypeptide(L)'
;MAATETPAFNPLHVQWKNPEMLAYLGARKGGVPIGASILDAANVMEYFSTSPFYDRNSNNEHVRMQSAILINQALQNSAQSAPEILKGIARRHQEELKRFTGLEFVLVHSRPPCFIIHKRHRYAPDRVSPPIASYYIINDCIYQAPDMYTILATRLQSSILGLKGTLDLQREHRAAFNPRRGNFGRFLTVDSPQNSSDAMNETP
;
A
#
# COMPACT_ATOMS: atom_id res chain seq x y z
N MET A 1 31.72 17.75 -12.18
CA MET A 1 30.26 17.66 -12.43
C MET A 1 29.68 16.72 -11.38
N ALA A 2 29.07 17.26 -10.33
CA ALA A 2 28.34 16.44 -9.36
C ALA A 2 27.07 15.94 -10.03
N ALA A 3 26.90 14.63 -10.15
CA ALA A 3 25.67 14.05 -10.63
C ALA A 3 24.56 14.44 -9.65
N THR A 4 23.59 15.21 -10.13
CA THR A 4 22.32 15.44 -9.44
C THR A 4 21.66 14.08 -9.23
N GLU A 5 21.78 13.53 -8.02
CA GLU A 5 21.00 12.37 -7.61
C GLU A 5 19.52 12.73 -7.76
N THR A 6 18.89 12.23 -8.82
CA THR A 6 17.44 12.26 -8.95
C THR A 6 16.87 11.62 -7.69
N PRO A 7 15.95 12.27 -6.95
CA PRO A 7 15.42 11.71 -5.71
C PRO A 7 14.86 10.33 -6.02
N ALA A 8 15.41 9.30 -5.35
CA ALA A 8 15.00 7.93 -5.56
C ALA A 8 13.50 7.83 -5.25
N PHE A 9 12.68 7.60 -6.28
CA PHE A 9 11.25 7.42 -6.14
C PHE A 9 11.01 6.22 -5.21
N ASN A 10 10.42 6.46 -4.04
CA ASN A 10 10.11 5.39 -3.09
C ASN A 10 8.68 4.87 -3.34
N PRO A 11 8.52 3.70 -3.97
CA PRO A 11 7.20 3.15 -4.29
C PRO A 11 6.39 2.73 -3.05
N LEU A 12 7.01 2.58 -1.87
CA LEU A 12 6.34 2.08 -0.65
C LEU A 12 5.29 3.05 -0.08
N HIS A 13 5.39 4.34 -0.38
CA HIS A 13 4.45 5.36 0.13
C HIS A 13 3.40 5.78 -0.91
N VAL A 14 3.37 5.11 -2.06
CA VAL A 14 2.47 5.47 -3.16
C VAL A 14 1.30 4.50 -3.20
N GLN A 15 0.10 5.06 -3.14
CA GLN A 15 -1.12 4.37 -3.54
C GLN A 15 -1.46 4.78 -4.97
N TRP A 16 -1.87 3.81 -5.79
CA TRP A 16 -2.19 4.06 -7.18
C TRP A 16 -3.58 3.49 -7.53
N LYS A 17 -4.36 4.24 -8.30
CA LYS A 17 -5.68 3.84 -8.80
C LYS A 17 -5.89 4.44 -10.19
N ASN A 18 -6.47 3.66 -11.10
CA ASN A 18 -6.93 4.14 -12.40
C ASN A 18 -8.47 4.07 -12.49
N PRO A 19 -9.17 5.19 -12.29
CA PRO A 19 -10.63 5.22 -12.32
C PRO A 19 -11.20 4.96 -13.73
N GLU A 20 -10.53 5.41 -14.79
CA GLU A 20 -10.99 5.22 -16.17
C GLU A 20 -11.05 3.75 -16.55
N MET A 21 -10.01 2.99 -16.21
CA MET A 21 -9.98 1.54 -16.44
C MET A 21 -11.05 0.82 -15.61
N LEU A 22 -11.31 1.26 -14.38
CA LEU A 22 -12.38 0.68 -13.55
C LEU A 22 -13.76 0.99 -14.10
N ALA A 23 -13.98 2.22 -14.62
CA ALA A 23 -15.23 2.59 -15.29
C ALA A 23 -15.46 1.74 -16.55
N TYR A 24 -14.42 1.54 -17.36
CA TYR A 24 -14.46 0.67 -18.54
C TYR A 24 -14.81 -0.79 -18.17
N LEU A 25 -14.13 -1.36 -17.15
CA LEU A 25 -14.41 -2.72 -16.68
C LEU A 25 -15.82 -2.84 -16.07
N GLY A 26 -16.27 -1.82 -15.35
CA GLY A 26 -17.61 -1.75 -14.78
C GLY A 26 -18.71 -1.70 -15.84
N ALA A 27 -18.52 -0.89 -16.89
CA ALA A 27 -19.42 -0.82 -18.04
C ALA A 27 -19.51 -2.16 -18.78
N ARG A 28 -18.37 -2.86 -18.97
CA ARG A 28 -18.34 -4.19 -19.60
C ARG A 28 -19.12 -5.24 -18.81
N LYS A 29 -19.18 -5.11 -17.49
CA LYS A 29 -19.93 -6.01 -16.60
C LYS A 29 -21.42 -5.66 -16.48
N GLY A 30 -21.88 -4.56 -17.07
CA GLY A 30 -23.28 -4.10 -16.94
C GLY A 30 -23.59 -3.48 -15.58
N GLY A 31 -22.57 -2.98 -14.87
CA GLY A 31 -22.69 -2.48 -13.49
C GLY A 31 -22.42 -3.57 -12.45
N VAL A 32 -21.97 -3.14 -11.28
CA VAL A 32 -21.59 -4.03 -10.17
C VAL A 32 -22.44 -3.65 -8.95
N PRO A 33 -23.02 -4.61 -8.22
CA PRO A 33 -23.82 -4.30 -7.04
C PRO A 33 -22.99 -3.56 -5.99
N ILE A 34 -23.65 -2.70 -5.23
CA ILE A 34 -23.00 -1.88 -4.19
C ILE A 34 -22.31 -2.82 -3.18
N GLY A 35 -21.01 -2.63 -2.99
CA GLY A 35 -20.18 -3.45 -2.09
C GLY A 35 -19.48 -4.63 -2.76
N ALA A 36 -19.74 -4.92 -4.03
CA ALA A 36 -18.93 -5.87 -4.80
C ALA A 36 -17.79 -5.15 -5.54
N SER A 37 -16.65 -5.82 -5.69
CA SER A 37 -15.52 -5.27 -6.45
C SER A 37 -15.74 -5.44 -7.95
N ILE A 38 -15.33 -4.42 -8.70
CA ILE A 38 -15.29 -4.46 -10.18
C ILE A 38 -14.20 -5.43 -10.65
N LEU A 39 -13.20 -5.67 -9.82
CA LEU A 39 -12.09 -6.56 -10.10
C LEU A 39 -12.42 -8.01 -9.72
N ASP A 40 -11.99 -8.94 -10.56
CA ASP A 40 -12.04 -10.39 -10.40
C ASP A 40 -10.67 -10.99 -10.72
N ALA A 41 -10.49 -12.29 -10.43
CA ALA A 41 -9.31 -13.06 -10.83
C ALA A 41 -8.94 -12.92 -12.32
N ALA A 42 -9.94 -12.71 -13.18
CA ALA A 42 -9.77 -12.65 -14.62
C ALA A 42 -9.27 -11.30 -15.15
N ASN A 43 -9.61 -10.18 -14.49
CA ASN A 43 -9.26 -8.82 -14.97
C ASN A 43 -8.23 -8.11 -14.09
N VAL A 44 -7.96 -8.63 -12.88
CA VAL A 44 -7.07 -7.95 -11.92
C VAL A 44 -5.64 -7.80 -12.43
N MET A 45 -5.13 -8.77 -13.20
CA MET A 45 -3.80 -8.67 -13.81
C MET A 45 -3.76 -7.63 -14.93
N GLU A 46 -4.85 -7.51 -15.70
CA GLU A 46 -5.00 -6.47 -16.72
C GLU A 46 -4.99 -5.08 -16.06
N TYR A 47 -5.74 -4.92 -14.96
CA TYR A 47 -5.74 -3.72 -14.16
C TYR A 47 -4.35 -3.39 -13.59
N PHE A 48 -3.67 -4.38 -12.99
CA PHE A 48 -2.33 -4.20 -12.45
C PHE A 48 -1.30 -3.76 -13.50
N SER A 49 -1.44 -4.20 -14.76
CA SER A 49 -0.55 -3.80 -15.86
C SER A 49 -0.56 -2.32 -16.19
N THR A 50 -1.62 -1.60 -15.80
CA THR A 50 -1.74 -0.15 -15.99
C THR A 50 -1.05 0.65 -14.89
N SER A 51 -0.59 -0.01 -13.83
CA SER A 51 0.06 0.61 -12.68
C SER A 51 1.55 0.88 -12.91
N PRO A 52 2.14 1.88 -12.24
CA PRO A 52 3.59 2.14 -12.30
C PRO A 52 4.44 1.04 -11.66
N PHE A 53 3.81 0.13 -10.90
CA PHE A 53 4.49 -1.01 -10.28
C PHE A 53 4.75 -2.17 -11.26
N TYR A 54 4.05 -2.17 -12.39
CA TYR A 54 4.19 -3.20 -13.42
C TYR A 54 5.40 -2.92 -14.32
N ASP A 55 6.24 -3.94 -14.47
CA ASP A 55 7.42 -3.87 -15.32
C ASP A 55 7.08 -4.42 -16.72
N ARG A 56 7.25 -3.57 -17.74
CA ARG A 56 7.00 -3.94 -19.14
C ARG A 56 8.03 -4.93 -19.69
N ASN A 57 9.18 -5.08 -19.04
CA ASN A 57 10.19 -6.08 -19.40
C ASN A 57 9.89 -7.46 -18.78
N SER A 58 8.75 -7.60 -18.09
CA SER A 58 8.36 -8.87 -17.47
C SER A 58 7.92 -9.91 -18.49
N ASN A 59 8.05 -11.19 -18.11
CA ASN A 59 7.58 -12.31 -18.91
C ASN A 59 6.07 -12.24 -19.17
N ASN A 60 5.30 -11.63 -18.24
CA ASN A 60 3.87 -11.38 -18.43
C ASN A 60 3.59 -10.54 -19.67
N GLU A 61 4.43 -9.54 -19.93
CA GLU A 61 4.25 -8.68 -21.10
C GLU A 61 4.54 -9.45 -22.39
N HIS A 62 5.61 -10.25 -22.41
CA HIS A 62 5.94 -11.10 -23.55
C HIS A 62 4.84 -12.12 -23.85
N VAL A 63 4.34 -12.81 -22.81
CA VAL A 63 3.22 -13.76 -22.98
C VAL A 63 1.95 -13.03 -23.39
N ARG A 64 1.70 -11.83 -22.88
CA ARG A 64 0.54 -11.01 -23.28
C ARG A 64 0.59 -10.67 -24.77
N MET A 65 1.73 -10.17 -25.26
CA MET A 65 1.94 -9.88 -26.69
C MET A 65 1.74 -11.11 -27.56
N GLN A 66 2.27 -12.27 -27.17
CA GLN A 66 2.10 -13.53 -27.92
C GLN A 66 0.64 -14.01 -27.89
N SER A 67 -0.01 -13.93 -26.74
CA SER A 67 -1.40 -14.39 -26.57
C SER A 67 -2.40 -13.55 -27.37
N ALA A 68 -2.16 -12.24 -27.56
CA ALA A 68 -3.04 -11.37 -28.34
C ALA A 68 -3.15 -11.83 -29.80
N ILE A 69 -2.04 -12.27 -30.38
CA ILE A 69 -2.00 -12.80 -31.75
C ILE A 69 -2.80 -14.11 -31.83
N LEU A 70 -2.58 -15.02 -30.88
CA LEU A 70 -3.26 -16.33 -30.84
C LEU A 70 -4.76 -16.18 -30.56
N ILE A 71 -5.17 -15.26 -29.68
CA ILE A 71 -6.58 -14.99 -29.36
C ILE A 71 -7.31 -14.44 -30.59
N ASN A 72 -6.72 -13.51 -31.35
CA ASN A 72 -7.33 -13.02 -32.59
C ASN A 72 -7.55 -14.15 -33.61
N GLN A 73 -6.61 -15.09 -33.70
CA GLN A 73 -6.74 -16.27 -34.57
C GLN A 73 -7.76 -17.29 -34.04
N ALA A 74 -7.89 -17.44 -32.72
CA ALA A 74 -8.83 -18.36 -32.08
C ALA A 74 -10.28 -17.83 -32.11
N LEU A 75 -10.48 -16.53 -31.89
CA LEU A 75 -11.79 -15.86 -31.95
C LEU A 75 -12.42 -15.94 -33.34
N GLN A 76 -11.61 -16.01 -34.40
CA GLN A 76 -12.09 -16.24 -35.75
C GLN A 76 -12.63 -17.67 -35.97
N ASN A 77 -12.24 -18.64 -35.11
CA ASN A 77 -12.45 -20.06 -35.34
C ASN A 77 -13.34 -20.77 -34.29
N SER A 78 -13.69 -20.13 -33.16
CA SER A 78 -14.38 -20.81 -32.05
C SER A 78 -15.72 -20.18 -31.64
N ALA A 79 -16.78 -21.00 -31.65
CA ALA A 79 -18.14 -20.68 -31.19
C ALA A 79 -18.37 -20.91 -29.67
N GLN A 80 -17.40 -20.57 -28.82
CA GLN A 80 -17.48 -20.79 -27.37
C GLN A 80 -17.93 -19.52 -26.61
N SER A 81 -18.56 -19.73 -25.45
CA SER A 81 -19.08 -18.65 -24.61
C SER A 81 -17.96 -17.79 -24.01
N ALA A 82 -18.13 -16.46 -24.01
CA ALA A 82 -17.13 -15.48 -23.58
C ALA A 82 -16.50 -15.69 -22.17
N PRO A 83 -17.24 -16.12 -21.12
CA PRO A 83 -16.66 -16.24 -19.78
C PRO A 83 -15.74 -17.47 -19.60
N GLU A 84 -15.99 -18.56 -20.34
CA GLU A 84 -15.16 -19.77 -20.28
C GLU A 84 -13.82 -19.57 -20.99
N ILE A 85 -13.84 -18.86 -22.12
CA ILE A 85 -12.64 -18.48 -22.86
C ILE A 85 -11.70 -17.67 -21.96
N LEU A 86 -12.22 -16.70 -21.20
CA LEU A 86 -11.40 -15.83 -20.34
C LEU A 86 -10.73 -16.58 -19.18
N LYS A 87 -11.45 -17.52 -18.54
CA LYS A 87 -10.85 -18.38 -17.51
C LYS A 87 -9.80 -19.32 -18.09
N GLY A 88 -10.05 -19.87 -19.29
CA GLY A 88 -9.08 -20.67 -20.03
C GLY A 88 -7.82 -19.89 -20.39
N ILE A 89 -7.97 -18.62 -20.79
CA ILE A 89 -6.85 -17.72 -21.08
C ILE A 89 -5.98 -17.50 -19.84
N ALA A 90 -6.57 -17.20 -18.68
CA ALA A 90 -5.78 -16.98 -17.45
C ALA A 90 -4.96 -18.22 -17.05
N ARG A 91 -5.57 -19.41 -17.14
CA ARG A 91 -4.87 -20.68 -16.87
C ARG A 91 -3.74 -20.94 -17.87
N ARG A 92 -4.00 -20.78 -19.16
CA ARG A 92 -2.98 -20.92 -20.22
C ARG A 92 -1.84 -19.92 -20.02
N HIS A 93 -2.15 -18.68 -19.66
CA HIS A 93 -1.14 -17.66 -19.41
C HIS A 93 -0.19 -18.07 -18.27
N GLN A 94 -0.72 -18.67 -17.19
CA GLN A 94 0.10 -19.20 -16.11
C GLN A 94 0.96 -20.40 -16.53
N GLU A 95 0.44 -21.27 -17.41
CA GLU A 95 1.18 -22.41 -17.97
C GLU A 95 2.30 -21.95 -18.91
N GLU A 96 2.05 -20.94 -19.75
CA GLU A 96 3.05 -20.34 -20.63
C GLU A 96 4.16 -19.64 -19.84
N LEU A 97 3.83 -18.94 -18.74
CA LEU A 97 4.83 -18.30 -17.87
C LEU A 97 5.87 -19.30 -17.31
N LYS A 98 5.50 -20.57 -17.10
CA LYS A 98 6.44 -21.60 -16.65
C LYS A 98 7.53 -21.92 -17.67
N ARG A 99 7.29 -21.65 -18.95
CA ARG A 99 8.25 -21.91 -20.05
C ARG A 99 9.35 -20.85 -20.12
N PHE A 100 9.12 -19.67 -19.56
CA PHE A 100 10.06 -18.56 -19.57
C PHE A 100 10.83 -18.48 -18.25
N THR A 101 12.05 -17.96 -18.30
CA THR A 101 12.86 -17.62 -17.12
C THR A 101 13.02 -16.11 -17.07
N GLY A 102 12.87 -15.50 -15.91
CA GLY A 102 12.93 -14.04 -15.78
C GLY A 102 11.97 -13.50 -14.73
N LEU A 103 11.70 -12.20 -14.82
CA LEU A 103 10.76 -11.52 -13.94
C LEU A 103 9.32 -11.89 -14.30
N GLU A 104 8.53 -12.27 -13.31
CA GLU A 104 7.10 -12.51 -13.48
C GLU A 104 6.27 -11.94 -12.32
N PHE A 105 5.05 -11.56 -12.65
CA PHE A 105 3.99 -11.15 -11.74
C PHE A 105 2.92 -12.23 -11.71
N VAL A 106 2.60 -12.73 -10.52
CA VAL A 106 1.61 -13.80 -10.35
C VAL A 106 0.60 -13.44 -9.29
N LEU A 107 -0.67 -13.63 -9.65
CA LEU A 107 -1.79 -13.55 -8.73
C LEU A 107 -1.76 -14.77 -7.79
N VAL A 108 -1.46 -14.55 -6.52
CA VAL A 108 -1.36 -15.61 -5.51
C VAL A 108 -2.68 -15.78 -4.77
N HIS A 109 -3.33 -14.66 -4.46
CA HIS A 109 -4.60 -14.68 -3.75
C HIS A 109 -5.63 -13.86 -4.50
N SER A 110 -6.81 -14.44 -4.68
CA SER A 110 -7.96 -13.80 -5.30
C SER A 110 -9.19 -14.02 -4.43
N ARG A 111 -9.58 -12.97 -3.69
CA ARG A 111 -10.84 -12.93 -2.95
C ARG A 111 -11.37 -11.50 -3.00
N PRO A 112 -12.26 -11.16 -3.96
CA PRO A 112 -12.87 -9.84 -4.02
C PRO A 112 -13.37 -9.42 -2.62
N PRO A 113 -13.02 -8.21 -2.11
CA PRO A 113 -12.36 -7.08 -2.77
C PRO A 113 -10.81 -7.01 -2.63
N CYS A 114 -10.16 -8.09 -2.18
CA CYS A 114 -8.73 -8.17 -1.91
C CYS A 114 -7.99 -9.12 -2.88
N PHE A 115 -6.91 -8.62 -3.47
CA PHE A 115 -6.05 -9.41 -4.34
C PHE A 115 -4.58 -9.20 -3.98
N ILE A 116 -3.79 -10.27 -4.10
CA ILE A 116 -2.36 -10.26 -3.79
C ILE A 116 -1.59 -10.72 -5.02
N ILE A 117 -0.70 -9.86 -5.51
CA ILE A 117 0.20 -10.13 -6.63
C ILE A 117 1.63 -10.17 -6.10
N HIS A 118 2.37 -11.22 -6.44
CA HIS A 118 3.80 -11.31 -6.14
C HIS A 118 4.63 -11.00 -7.36
N LYS A 119 5.64 -10.15 -7.19
CA LYS A 119 6.76 -10.01 -8.12
C LYS A 119 7.84 -10.99 -7.72
N ARG A 120 8.20 -11.89 -8.63
CA ARG A 120 9.20 -12.94 -8.38
C ARG A 120 10.08 -13.13 -9.61
N HIS A 121 11.25 -13.70 -9.39
CA HIS A 121 12.14 -14.09 -10.46
C HIS A 121 12.14 -15.62 -10.62
N ARG A 122 11.92 -16.09 -11.83
CA ARG A 122 11.91 -17.51 -12.19
C ARG A 122 13.23 -17.88 -12.85
N TYR A 123 13.91 -18.88 -12.30
CA TYR A 123 15.17 -19.41 -12.87
C TYR A 123 14.97 -20.70 -13.66
N ALA A 124 13.94 -21.48 -13.33
CA ALA A 124 13.52 -22.68 -14.07
C ALA A 124 12.01 -22.91 -13.90
N PRO A 125 11.38 -23.83 -14.64
CA PRO A 125 9.95 -24.14 -14.50
C PRO A 125 9.54 -24.52 -13.07
N ASP A 126 10.40 -25.24 -12.36
CA ASP A 126 10.16 -25.66 -10.97
C ASP A 126 10.90 -24.79 -9.93
N ARG A 127 11.89 -24.00 -10.37
CA ARG A 127 12.72 -23.16 -9.49
C ARG A 127 12.31 -21.69 -9.58
N VAL A 128 11.60 -21.24 -8.54
CA VAL A 128 11.12 -19.86 -8.40
C VAL A 128 11.73 -19.24 -7.15
N SER A 129 12.21 -18.00 -7.28
CA SER A 129 12.71 -17.21 -6.15
C SER A 129 11.58 -16.89 -5.16
N PRO A 130 11.88 -16.71 -3.87
CA PRO A 130 10.99 -16.01 -2.96
C PRO A 130 10.52 -14.66 -3.56
N PRO A 131 9.30 -14.20 -3.20
CA PRO A 131 8.76 -12.95 -3.72
C PRO A 131 9.69 -11.78 -3.37
N ILE A 132 10.08 -11.03 -4.39
CA ILE A 132 10.90 -9.83 -4.26
C ILE A 132 10.06 -8.69 -3.66
N ALA A 133 8.80 -8.61 -4.10
CA ALA A 133 7.82 -7.67 -3.58
C ALA A 133 6.42 -8.27 -3.69
N SER A 134 5.54 -7.85 -2.78
CA SER A 134 4.12 -8.17 -2.82
C SER A 134 3.32 -6.89 -3.01
N TYR A 135 2.31 -6.95 -3.86
CA TYR A 135 1.40 -5.84 -4.12
C TYR A 135 0.00 -6.24 -3.69
N TYR A 136 -0.62 -5.35 -2.92
CA TYR A 136 -1.99 -5.49 -2.48
C TYR A 136 -2.88 -4.63 -3.35
N ILE A 137 -4.00 -5.21 -3.76
CA ILE A 137 -5.09 -4.51 -4.42
C ILE A 137 -6.30 -4.64 -3.51
N ILE A 138 -6.62 -3.56 -2.80
CA ILE A 138 -7.76 -3.50 -1.88
C ILE A 138 -8.59 -2.28 -2.24
N ASN A 139 -9.90 -2.45 -2.39
CA ASN A 139 -10.84 -1.38 -2.78
C ASN A 139 -10.42 -0.66 -4.08
N ASP A 140 -9.92 -1.46 -5.03
CA ASP A 140 -9.39 -1.04 -6.32
C ASP A 140 -8.15 -0.12 -6.25
N CYS A 141 -7.53 0.04 -5.08
CA CYS A 141 -6.26 0.74 -4.93
C CYS A 141 -5.11 -0.26 -4.87
N ILE A 142 -4.04 0.03 -5.62
CA ILE A 142 -2.82 -0.77 -5.66
C ILE A 142 -1.76 -0.10 -4.78
N TYR A 143 -1.16 -0.87 -3.89
CA TYR A 143 -0.04 -0.42 -3.06
C TYR A 143 0.96 -1.56 -2.84
N GLN A 144 2.23 -1.20 -2.70
CA GLN A 144 3.28 -2.15 -2.38
C GLN A 144 3.23 -2.49 -0.89
N ALA A 145 3.26 -3.78 -0.57
CA ALA A 145 3.35 -4.25 0.80
C ALA A 145 4.73 -3.91 1.37
N PRO A 146 4.82 -3.20 2.51
CA PRO A 146 6.09 -2.98 3.17
C PRO A 146 6.60 -4.29 3.80
N ASP A 147 7.92 -4.39 3.92
CA ASP A 147 8.54 -5.46 4.69
C ASP A 147 8.26 -5.29 6.20
N MET A 148 8.24 -6.41 6.92
CA MET A 148 8.01 -6.45 8.37
C MET A 148 9.05 -5.61 9.11
N TYR A 149 10.32 -5.71 8.69
CA TYR A 149 11.40 -4.91 9.29
C TYR A 149 11.11 -3.41 9.18
N THR A 150 10.70 -2.94 8.00
CA THR A 150 10.39 -1.53 7.76
C THR A 150 9.26 -1.04 8.66
N ILE A 151 8.20 -1.83 8.82
CA ILE A 151 7.09 -1.48 9.73
C ILE A 151 7.60 -1.35 11.17
N LEU A 152 8.30 -2.37 11.68
CA LEU A 152 8.78 -2.38 13.06
C LEU A 152 9.78 -1.26 13.33
N ALA A 153 10.74 -1.06 12.43
CA ALA A 153 11.73 0.00 12.52
C ALA A 153 11.08 1.38 12.57
N THR A 154 10.12 1.65 11.67
CA THR A 154 9.42 2.94 11.61
C THR A 154 8.61 3.20 12.88
N ARG A 155 7.88 2.19 13.37
CA ARG A 155 7.08 2.31 14.61
C ARG A 155 7.96 2.57 15.82
N LEU A 156 9.04 1.80 15.97
CA LEU A 156 10.00 1.95 17.06
C LEU A 156 10.69 3.33 17.00
N GLN A 157 11.09 3.77 15.81
CA GLN A 157 11.69 5.09 15.61
C GLN A 157 10.72 6.22 15.99
N SER A 158 9.45 6.15 15.58
CA SER A 158 8.44 7.13 15.99
C SER A 158 8.22 7.15 17.50
N SER A 159 8.19 5.98 18.16
CA SER A 159 8.06 5.89 19.62
C SER A 159 9.26 6.49 20.35
N ILE A 160 10.48 6.18 19.93
CA ILE A 160 11.71 6.74 20.52
C ILE A 160 11.78 8.24 20.28
N LEU A 161 11.40 8.72 19.09
CA LEU A 161 11.35 10.15 18.80
C LEU A 161 10.37 10.87 19.73
N GLY A 162 9.19 10.29 19.95
CA GLY A 162 8.21 10.81 20.92
C GLY A 162 8.77 10.87 22.34
N LEU A 163 9.37 9.77 22.82
CA LEU A 163 9.99 9.72 24.16
C LEU A 163 11.13 10.73 24.31
N LYS A 164 11.99 10.85 23.31
CA LYS A 164 13.07 11.83 23.30
C LYS A 164 12.50 13.24 23.40
N GLY A 165 11.51 13.57 22.57
CA GLY A 165 10.84 14.87 22.63
C GLY A 165 10.22 15.16 23.99
N THR A 166 9.54 14.18 24.60
CA THR A 166 8.98 14.32 25.96
C THR A 166 10.07 14.52 27.01
N LEU A 167 11.16 13.76 26.96
CA LEU A 167 12.27 13.88 27.92
C LEU A 167 13.02 15.20 27.75
N ASP A 168 13.22 15.68 26.52
CA ASP A 168 13.85 16.97 26.25
C ASP A 168 12.99 18.11 26.84
N LEU A 169 11.68 18.08 26.61
CA LEU A 169 10.73 19.03 27.23
C LEU A 169 10.71 18.94 28.76
N GLN A 170 10.73 17.73 29.33
CA GLN A 170 10.81 17.54 30.78
C GLN A 170 12.13 18.03 31.37
N ARG A 171 13.24 17.94 30.63
CA ARG A 171 14.55 18.45 31.06
C ARG A 171 14.59 19.97 31.03
N GLU A 172 14.00 20.58 30.01
CA GLU A 172 13.85 22.04 29.90
C GLU A 172 12.96 22.59 31.02
N HIS A 173 11.82 21.94 31.29
CA HIS A 173 10.86 22.31 32.33
C HIS A 173 10.95 21.45 33.59
N ARG A 174 12.17 21.06 34.00
CA ARG A 174 12.37 20.16 35.15
C ARG A 174 11.84 20.78 36.44
N ALA A 175 11.32 19.94 37.34
CA ALA A 175 10.97 20.35 38.69
C ALA A 175 12.21 20.88 39.43
N ALA A 176 12.03 21.93 40.25
CA ALA A 176 13.11 22.44 41.07
C ALA A 176 13.44 21.43 42.18
N PHE A 177 14.73 21.19 42.42
CA PHE A 177 15.19 20.31 43.49
C PHE A 177 15.72 21.13 44.67
N ASN A 178 15.28 20.80 45.88
CA ASN A 178 15.82 21.35 47.12
C ASN A 178 16.21 20.18 48.05
N PRO A 179 17.47 20.10 48.56
CA PRO A 179 17.92 18.99 49.41
C PRO A 179 17.07 18.71 50.65
N ARG A 180 16.33 19.71 51.16
CA ARG A 180 15.44 19.58 52.33
C ARG A 180 14.02 19.14 51.96
N ARG A 181 13.52 19.51 50.79
CA ARG A 181 12.13 19.27 50.35
C ARG A 181 11.98 18.22 49.24
N GLY A 182 13.07 17.84 48.58
CA GLY A 182 13.06 17.00 47.39
C GLY A 182 12.68 17.78 46.13
N ASN A 183 12.12 17.07 45.14
CA ASN A 183 11.59 17.66 43.91
C ASN A 183 10.24 18.33 44.18
N PHE A 184 10.05 19.58 43.78
CA PHE A 184 8.76 20.25 43.84
C PHE A 184 8.45 20.94 42.50
N GLY A 185 7.23 20.69 42.00
CA GLY A 185 6.72 21.35 40.80
C GLY A 185 6.17 22.74 41.13
N ARG A 186 6.36 23.70 40.23
CA ARG A 186 5.64 24.98 40.29
C ARG A 186 4.24 24.76 39.72
N PHE A 187 3.29 24.37 40.58
CA PHE A 187 1.89 24.39 40.20
C PHE A 187 1.46 25.84 40.04
N LEU A 188 0.95 26.22 38.87
CA LEU A 188 0.23 27.48 38.71
C LEU A 188 -1.07 27.34 39.50
N THR A 189 -1.06 27.76 40.76
CA THR A 189 -2.30 27.95 41.50
C THR A 189 -3.04 29.08 40.81
N VAL A 190 -4.28 28.84 40.37
CA VAL A 190 -5.17 29.94 39.96
C VAL A 190 -5.33 30.82 41.18
N ASP A 191 -4.94 32.10 41.08
CA ASP A 191 -5.15 33.05 42.16
C ASP A 191 -6.65 33.05 42.51
N SER A 192 -6.98 32.72 43.75
CA SER A 192 -8.35 32.82 44.24
C SER A 192 -8.84 34.25 43.97
N PRO A 193 -10.05 34.45 43.40
CA PRO A 193 -10.57 35.79 43.21
C PRO A 193 -10.58 36.50 44.55
N GLN A 194 -9.85 37.60 44.66
CA GLN A 194 -9.91 38.47 45.82
C GLN A 194 -11.36 38.95 45.93
N ASN A 195 -12.11 38.39 46.88
CA ASN A 195 -13.40 38.93 47.27
C ASN A 195 -13.12 40.34 47.80
N SER A 196 -13.53 41.35 47.04
CA SER A 196 -13.59 42.74 47.45
C SER A 196 -14.64 42.90 48.55
N SER A 197 -14.33 42.52 49.79
CA SER A 197 -15.18 42.75 50.96
C SER A 197 -14.56 43.67 52.01
N ASP A 198 -13.37 44.23 51.77
CA ASP A 198 -12.67 45.09 52.74
C ASP A 198 -12.79 46.60 52.46
N ALA A 199 -13.87 47.03 51.78
CA ALA A 199 -14.14 48.46 51.54
C ALA A 199 -15.32 49.01 52.37
N MET A 200 -15.67 48.39 53.50
CA MET A 200 -16.81 48.83 54.31
C MET A 200 -16.59 48.64 55.81
N ASN A 201 -15.47 49.10 56.37
CA ASN A 201 -15.41 49.33 57.82
C ASN A 201 -14.29 50.28 58.27
N GLU A 202 -14.35 51.55 57.86
CA GLU A 202 -13.78 52.65 58.67
C GLU A 202 -14.70 53.87 58.58
N THR A 203 -15.64 53.96 59.52
CA THR A 203 -16.20 55.22 60.02
C THR A 203 -15.55 55.52 61.38
N PRO A 204 -15.53 56.79 61.79
CA PRO A 204 -16.63 57.27 62.64
C PRO A 204 -17.56 58.28 61.97
#